data_AF-V5G127-F1
#
_entry.id   AF-V5G127-F1
#
_cell.length_a   1.000
_cell.length_b   1.000
_cell.length_c   1.000
_cell.angle_alpha   90.00
_cell.angle_beta   90.00
_cell.angle_gamma   90.00
#
_symmetry.space_group_name_H-M   'P 1'
#
loop_
_entity.id
_entity.type
_entity.pdbx_description
1 polymer ?
#
loop_
_entity_poly.entity_id
_entity_poly.type
_entity_poly.pdbx_seq_one_letter_code
_entity_poly.pdbx_strand_id
1 'polypeptide(L)'
;MLFQRLSACLWTALAVVGAANAYEGDPDVRSIPLRTHSLAPPYLDSDMQSRWFDFGGDTIIRADKYIRLTSDKPSQQGWIFSRVPLTATNWEIEIEFKIHGSGNLHGDGFAMWLTKQRATQGPVFGSTDRFEGLGIFFDTYKNNRPGVTFPYVMAMMGDGQTTYDQAHDGKANELAGCSARGIRDASIPTKARLTYFQDKSLTLDLQYKADHSWTNCFTLTAPEYNIAIPAVSYLGLSAETGELSDNHDVISVSSHNLYSVSGSANRGSGPSPGRGRPAAATPKPQKTSGGWGWFFFKVILFFGAIVGGYFGWTLYRSKQRYSRF
;
A
#
# COMPACT_ATOMS: atom_id res chain seq x y z
N MET A 1 7.72 0.45 63.11
CA MET A 1 8.48 0.21 61.86
C MET A 1 7.48 0.07 60.73
N LEU A 2 7.23 1.21 60.09
CA LEU A 2 6.26 1.43 59.03
C LEU A 2 7.04 1.27 57.73
N PHE A 3 6.73 0.32 56.84
CA PHE A 3 6.94 0.48 55.39
C PHE A 3 6.17 -0.60 54.62
N GLN A 4 5.09 -0.13 53.99
CA GLN A 4 4.27 -0.82 53.00
C GLN A 4 5.14 -1.35 51.85
N ARG A 5 4.93 -2.61 51.46
CA ARG A 5 5.29 -3.12 50.12
C ARG A 5 4.02 -3.19 49.28
N LEU A 6 3.69 -2.07 48.65
CA LEU A 6 2.82 -2.02 47.47
C LEU A 6 3.72 -2.19 46.25
N SER A 7 3.83 -3.41 45.71
CA SER A 7 4.41 -3.62 44.38
C SER A 7 3.32 -3.41 43.34
N ALA A 8 3.53 -2.38 42.53
CA ALA A 8 2.64 -1.94 41.48
C ALA A 8 2.41 -3.03 40.43
N CYS A 9 1.15 -3.36 40.18
CA CYS A 9 0.73 -4.01 38.95
C CYS A 9 0.99 -3.05 37.79
N LEU A 10 2.10 -3.24 37.07
CA LEU A 10 2.32 -2.62 35.77
C LEU A 10 1.38 -3.32 34.77
N TRP A 11 0.23 -2.72 34.53
CA TRP A 11 -0.60 -3.04 33.36
C TRP A 11 0.13 -2.50 32.14
N THR A 12 0.89 -3.34 31.44
CA THR A 12 1.33 -3.05 30.09
C THR A 12 0.11 -3.09 29.19
N ALA A 13 -0.50 -1.93 28.93
CA ALA A 13 -1.42 -1.78 27.82
C ALA A 13 -0.62 -2.04 26.54
N LEU A 14 -0.83 -3.20 25.91
CA LEU A 14 -0.42 -3.42 24.52
C LEU A 14 -1.21 -2.41 23.69
N ALA A 15 -0.60 -1.27 23.38
CA ALA A 15 -1.10 -0.43 22.30
C ALA A 15 -0.94 -1.26 21.02
N VAL A 16 -2.05 -1.79 20.51
CA VAL A 16 -2.11 -2.25 19.13
C VAL A 16 -1.94 -0.98 18.30
N VAL A 17 -0.70 -0.66 17.96
CA VAL A 17 -0.42 0.32 16.91
C VAL A 17 -1.00 -0.29 15.65
N GLY A 18 -2.20 0.16 15.27
CA GLY A 18 -2.74 -0.16 13.96
C GLY A 18 -1.74 0.31 12.93
N ALA A 19 -1.35 -0.57 12.01
CA ALA A 19 -0.50 -0.19 10.90
C ALA A 19 -1.22 0.94 10.12
N ALA A 20 -0.61 2.11 10.08
CA ALA A 20 -1.13 3.26 9.36
C ALA A 20 -1.16 2.92 7.86
N ASN A 21 -2.33 2.99 7.24
CA ASN A 21 -2.48 2.72 5.81
C ASN A 21 -2.24 4.01 4.99
N ALA A 22 -1.89 3.90 3.70
CA ALA A 22 -1.60 5.10 2.87
C ALA A 22 -2.80 6.05 2.74
N TYR A 23 -4.01 5.51 2.93
CA TYR A 23 -5.28 6.22 2.83
C TYR A 23 -5.90 6.50 4.20
N GLU A 24 -5.13 6.45 5.29
CA GLU A 24 -5.65 6.80 6.61
C GLU A 24 -6.11 8.26 6.62
N GLY A 25 -7.42 8.48 6.82
CA GLY A 25 -8.02 9.81 6.79
C GLY A 25 -8.48 10.31 5.42
N ASP A 26 -8.34 9.51 4.35
CA ASP A 26 -8.95 9.79 3.06
C ASP A 26 -10.49 9.58 3.16
N PRO A 27 -11.33 10.61 2.91
CA PRO A 27 -12.78 10.46 2.99
C PRO A 27 -13.36 9.53 1.93
N ASP A 28 -12.65 9.33 0.82
CA ASP A 28 -13.10 8.58 -0.35
C ASP A 28 -12.64 7.12 -0.35
N VAL A 29 -11.69 6.74 0.51
CA VAL A 29 -11.17 5.38 0.61
C VAL A 29 -11.29 4.84 2.03
N ARG A 30 -12.04 3.77 2.21
CA ARG A 30 -12.10 3.01 3.48
C ARG A 30 -11.19 1.79 3.41
N SER A 31 -10.48 1.50 4.49
CA SER A 31 -9.67 0.29 4.64
C SER A 31 -10.32 -0.68 5.63
N ILE A 32 -10.19 -1.98 5.36
CA ILE A 32 -10.59 -3.05 6.27
C ILE A 32 -9.39 -4.00 6.43
N PRO A 33 -8.89 -4.24 7.66
CA PRO A 33 -7.74 -5.13 7.86
C PRO A 33 -8.06 -6.57 7.47
N LEU A 34 -7.13 -7.21 6.78
CA LEU A 34 -7.23 -8.60 6.29
C LEU A 34 -6.37 -9.53 7.15
N ARG A 35 -6.93 -9.99 8.27
CA ARG A 35 -6.22 -10.90 9.20
C ARG A 35 -5.66 -12.16 8.52
N THR A 36 -6.31 -12.65 7.47
CA THR A 36 -5.87 -13.84 6.72
C THR A 36 -4.59 -13.62 5.89
N HIS A 37 -4.20 -12.36 5.69
CA HIS A 37 -3.01 -11.94 4.93
C HIS A 37 -2.12 -11.00 5.76
N SER A 38 -2.31 -10.97 7.08
CA SER A 38 -1.48 -10.21 8.00
C SER A 38 -0.76 -11.17 8.94
N LEU A 39 0.50 -10.85 9.25
CA LEU A 39 1.41 -11.69 10.02
C LEU A 39 2.28 -10.81 10.92
N ALA A 40 2.30 -11.08 12.22
CA ALA A 40 3.11 -10.35 13.21
C ALA A 40 3.44 -11.30 14.39
N PRO A 41 4.44 -10.97 15.24
CA PRO A 41 4.73 -11.76 16.44
C PRO A 41 3.46 -12.02 17.26
N PRO A 42 3.22 -13.26 17.76
CA PRO A 42 4.15 -14.39 17.83
C PRO A 42 4.23 -15.32 16.59
N TYR A 43 3.63 -14.95 15.45
CA TYR A 43 3.57 -15.67 14.16
C TYR A 43 2.90 -17.05 14.13
N LEU A 44 2.98 -17.80 15.22
CA LEU A 44 2.50 -19.17 15.37
C LEU A 44 1.24 -19.19 16.25
N ASP A 45 0.22 -19.91 15.79
CA ASP A 45 -1.05 -20.08 16.51
C ASP A 45 -1.08 -21.37 17.36
N SER A 46 -0.21 -22.33 17.03
CA SER A 46 -0.07 -23.64 17.69
C SER A 46 1.35 -24.18 17.50
N ASP A 47 1.67 -25.36 18.03
CA ASP A 47 2.99 -25.98 17.96
C ASP A 47 3.57 -25.98 16.54
N MET A 48 4.45 -25.00 16.27
CA MET A 48 5.13 -24.76 14.99
C MET A 48 4.23 -24.49 13.78
N GLN A 49 2.96 -24.10 13.96
CA GLN A 49 2.06 -23.81 12.84
C GLN A 49 1.37 -22.45 12.96
N SER A 50 1.29 -21.73 11.84
CA SER A 50 0.41 -20.58 11.66
C SER A 50 -0.89 -21.02 11.01
N ARG A 51 -2.00 -20.39 11.39
CA ARG A 51 -3.32 -20.64 10.80
C ARG A 51 -3.41 -20.19 9.35
N TRP A 52 -2.72 -19.10 9.00
CA TRP A 52 -2.91 -18.39 7.73
C TRP A 52 -1.72 -18.48 6.79
N PHE A 53 -0.54 -18.85 7.28
CA PHE A 53 0.69 -18.92 6.50
C PHE A 53 1.33 -20.32 6.59
N ASP A 54 1.90 -20.75 5.48
CA ASP A 54 2.85 -21.85 5.43
C ASP A 54 4.27 -21.29 5.34
N PHE A 55 5.21 -22.04 5.90
CA PHE A 55 6.64 -21.73 5.93
C PHE A 55 7.39 -22.94 5.36
N GLY A 56 8.47 -22.72 4.62
CA GLY A 56 9.28 -23.82 4.11
C GLY A 56 10.67 -23.41 3.66
N GLY A 57 11.42 -24.39 3.15
CA GLY A 57 12.84 -24.25 2.85
C GLY A 57 13.67 -24.04 4.13
N ASP A 58 14.65 -23.14 4.06
CA ASP A 58 15.54 -22.78 5.18
C ASP A 58 14.94 -21.75 6.16
N THR A 59 13.63 -21.49 6.06
CA THR A 59 12.97 -20.47 6.88
C THR A 59 13.02 -20.79 8.37
N ILE A 60 13.51 -19.85 9.19
CA ILE A 60 13.59 -19.96 10.65
C ILE A 60 12.61 -18.97 11.29
N ILE A 61 11.77 -19.48 12.20
CA ILE A 61 10.79 -18.65 12.91
C ILE A 61 11.29 -18.35 14.32
N ARG A 62 11.63 -17.09 14.58
CA ARG A 62 11.88 -16.57 15.92
C ARG A 62 10.60 -15.86 16.37
N ALA A 63 9.72 -16.63 17.02
CA ALA A 63 8.36 -16.22 17.39
C ALA A 63 8.28 -14.81 18.00
N ASP A 64 9.27 -14.41 18.80
CA ASP A 64 9.31 -13.13 19.52
C ASP A 64 9.93 -11.96 18.73
N LYS A 65 10.45 -12.19 17.51
CA LYS A 65 11.31 -11.21 16.81
C LYS A 65 11.09 -11.10 15.30
N TYR A 66 11.23 -12.20 14.57
CA TYR A 66 11.24 -12.19 13.11
C TYR A 66 11.00 -13.59 12.53
N ILE A 67 10.63 -13.62 11.26
CA ILE A 67 10.71 -14.80 10.40
C ILE A 67 11.89 -14.59 9.46
N ARG A 68 12.92 -15.42 9.56
CA ARG A 68 14.11 -15.35 8.72
C ARG A 68 13.93 -16.28 7.54
N LEU A 69 13.82 -15.73 6.33
CA LEU A 69 13.70 -16.51 5.09
C LEU A 69 15.02 -17.21 4.76
N THR A 70 16.14 -16.49 4.80
CA THR A 70 17.49 -17.08 4.69
C THR A 70 18.40 -16.48 5.75
N SER A 71 19.39 -17.27 6.17
CA SER A 71 20.49 -16.78 7.01
C SER A 71 21.65 -16.28 6.17
N ASP A 72 22.56 -15.53 6.80
CA ASP A 72 23.88 -15.19 6.26
C ASP A 72 24.77 -16.45 6.14
N LYS A 73 24.36 -17.33 5.23
CA LYS A 73 25.00 -18.58 4.83
C LYS A 73 24.77 -18.77 3.33
N PRO A 74 25.73 -19.34 2.58
CA PRO A 74 25.56 -19.64 1.17
C PRO A 74 24.46 -20.68 0.91
N SER A 75 23.88 -20.66 -0.29
CA SER A 75 22.97 -21.69 -0.82
C SER A 75 21.75 -21.95 0.07
N GLN A 76 21.07 -20.89 0.51
CA GLN A 76 19.83 -20.97 1.28
C GLN A 76 18.66 -20.52 0.42
N GLN A 77 17.52 -21.18 0.60
CA GLN A 77 16.27 -20.82 -0.06
C GLN A 77 15.12 -21.01 0.94
N GLY A 78 14.40 -19.95 1.24
CA GLY A 78 13.28 -19.99 2.18
C GLY A 78 12.11 -19.15 1.72
N TRP A 79 10.92 -19.56 2.13
CA TRP A 79 9.68 -18.91 1.73
C TRP A 79 8.60 -18.97 2.80
N ILE A 80 7.70 -18.00 2.74
CA ILE A 80 6.42 -17.97 3.43
C ILE A 80 5.31 -17.63 2.44
N PHE A 81 4.17 -18.30 2.54
CA PHE A 81 3.02 -18.07 1.65
C PHE A 81 1.70 -18.14 2.41
N SER A 82 0.74 -17.31 2.02
CA SER A 82 -0.62 -17.42 2.51
C SER A 82 -1.23 -18.78 2.13
N ARG A 83 -2.05 -19.33 3.04
CA ARG A 83 -2.80 -20.58 2.82
C ARG A 83 -4.05 -20.38 1.99
N VAL A 84 -4.62 -19.18 2.07
CA VAL A 84 -5.81 -18.76 1.34
C VAL A 84 -5.45 -17.69 0.32
N PRO A 85 -6.17 -17.61 -0.81
CA PRO A 85 -5.93 -16.59 -1.81
C PRO A 85 -6.43 -15.22 -1.34
N LEU A 86 -5.75 -14.16 -1.81
CA LEU A 86 -6.17 -12.77 -1.68
C LEU A 86 -7.21 -12.48 -2.76
N THR A 87 -8.48 -12.47 -2.37
CA THR A 87 -9.61 -12.20 -3.29
C THR A 87 -10.11 -10.75 -3.21
N ALA A 88 -9.40 -9.88 -2.49
CA ALA A 88 -9.72 -8.46 -2.43
C ALA A 88 -9.42 -7.80 -3.77
N THR A 89 -10.34 -6.99 -4.29
CA THR A 89 -10.16 -6.31 -5.58
C THR A 89 -9.14 -5.18 -5.48
N ASN A 90 -9.21 -4.39 -4.41
CA ASN A 90 -8.23 -3.36 -4.13
C ASN A 90 -7.63 -3.64 -2.76
N TRP A 91 -6.34 -3.44 -2.62
CA TRP A 91 -5.65 -3.77 -1.40
C TRP A 91 -4.40 -2.94 -1.21
N GLU A 92 -3.95 -2.93 0.04
CA GLU A 92 -2.66 -2.40 0.43
C GLU A 92 -1.98 -3.44 1.30
N ILE A 93 -0.72 -3.75 0.99
CA ILE A 93 0.10 -4.69 1.73
C ILE A 93 1.36 -3.94 2.16
N GLU A 94 1.51 -3.75 3.46
CA GLU A 94 2.74 -3.27 4.08
C GLU A 94 3.55 -4.46 4.59
N ILE A 95 4.81 -4.55 4.19
CA ILE A 95 5.78 -5.48 4.76
C ILE A 95 6.85 -4.69 5.52
N GLU A 96 7.09 -5.07 6.76
CA GLU A 96 8.26 -4.65 7.52
C GLU A 96 9.28 -5.78 7.46
N PHE A 97 10.49 -5.47 7.01
CA PHE A 97 11.56 -6.44 6.80
C PHE A 97 12.89 -5.87 7.25
N LYS A 98 13.94 -6.68 7.18
CA LYS A 98 15.32 -6.26 7.39
C LYS A 98 16.27 -7.12 6.55
N ILE A 99 17.13 -6.45 5.79
CA ILE A 99 18.24 -7.08 5.07
C ILE A 99 19.53 -6.69 5.79
N HIS A 100 20.27 -7.67 6.30
CA HIS A 100 21.52 -7.43 7.03
C HIS A 100 22.44 -8.65 7.00
N GLY A 101 23.74 -8.42 7.05
CA GLY A 101 24.73 -9.50 7.04
C GLY A 101 26.12 -9.01 7.38
N SER A 102 27.04 -9.96 7.47
CA SER A 102 28.44 -9.67 7.73
C SER A 102 29.21 -9.40 6.43
N GLY A 103 30.07 -8.38 6.44
CA GLY A 103 30.93 -8.06 5.30
C GLY A 103 30.30 -7.18 4.23
N ASN A 104 31.13 -6.87 3.22
CA ASN A 104 30.80 -5.93 2.15
C ASN A 104 30.21 -6.62 0.91
N LEU A 105 30.50 -7.92 0.72
CA LEU A 105 29.92 -8.73 -0.34
C LEU A 105 28.67 -9.41 0.20
N HIS A 106 27.57 -9.30 -0.54
CA HIS A 106 26.25 -9.74 -0.11
C HIS A 106 25.39 -10.11 -1.31
N GLY A 107 24.36 -10.91 -1.07
CA GLY A 107 23.42 -11.37 -2.09
C GLY A 107 22.41 -12.41 -1.55
N ASP A 108 21.43 -12.82 -2.34
CA ASP A 108 21.04 -12.20 -3.61
C ASP A 108 19.89 -11.21 -3.39
N GLY A 109 18.94 -11.57 -2.53
CA GLY A 109 17.88 -10.67 -2.09
C GLY A 109 16.64 -11.43 -1.65
N PHE A 110 15.50 -10.76 -1.68
CA PHE A 110 14.19 -11.39 -1.44
C PHE A 110 13.14 -10.86 -2.42
N ALA A 111 12.03 -11.58 -2.53
CA ALA A 111 10.92 -11.25 -3.40
C ALA A 111 9.59 -11.29 -2.64
N MET A 112 8.67 -10.42 -3.03
CA MET A 112 7.26 -10.46 -2.67
C MET A 112 6.41 -10.91 -3.86
N TRP A 113 5.44 -11.77 -3.61
CA TRP A 113 4.67 -12.47 -4.62
C TRP A 113 3.17 -12.25 -4.43
N LEU A 114 2.48 -11.93 -5.52
CA LEU A 114 1.03 -12.07 -5.66
C LEU A 114 0.79 -12.96 -6.88
N THR A 115 0.83 -14.28 -6.68
CA THR A 115 0.89 -15.28 -7.76
C THR A 115 -0.13 -16.39 -7.59
N LYS A 116 -0.51 -17.06 -8.68
CA LYS A 116 -1.36 -18.26 -8.60
C LYS A 116 -0.64 -19.43 -7.92
N GLN A 117 0.63 -19.61 -8.23
CA GLN A 117 1.48 -20.60 -7.58
C GLN A 117 1.82 -20.12 -6.17
N ARG A 118 1.96 -21.08 -5.24
CA ARG A 118 2.38 -20.81 -3.85
C ARG A 118 3.27 -21.94 -3.36
N ALA A 119 4.08 -21.66 -2.33
CA ALA A 119 4.80 -22.69 -1.57
C ALA A 119 5.62 -23.66 -2.44
N THR A 120 6.16 -23.16 -3.56
CA THR A 120 6.95 -23.94 -4.51
C THR A 120 8.32 -23.30 -4.59
N GLN A 121 9.32 -24.02 -4.09
CA GLN A 121 10.71 -23.59 -4.09
C GLN A 121 11.27 -23.60 -5.52
N GLY A 122 12.15 -22.65 -5.83
CA GLY A 122 12.77 -22.54 -7.14
C GLY A 122 13.89 -21.48 -7.17
N PRO A 123 14.44 -21.22 -8.36
CA PRO A 123 15.65 -20.41 -8.54
C PRO A 123 15.42 -18.90 -8.56
N VAL A 124 14.17 -18.43 -8.40
CA VAL A 124 13.84 -17.01 -8.48
C VAL A 124 13.63 -16.49 -7.06
N PHE A 125 14.71 -16.03 -6.43
CA PHE A 125 14.72 -15.58 -5.04
C PHE A 125 14.08 -16.61 -4.10
N GLY A 126 14.36 -17.90 -4.33
CA GLY A 126 13.83 -19.02 -3.54
C GLY A 126 12.41 -19.48 -3.89
N SER A 127 11.78 -18.92 -4.92
CA SER A 127 10.46 -19.30 -5.43
C SER A 127 10.51 -19.82 -6.87
N THR A 128 9.41 -20.38 -7.33
CA THR A 128 9.28 -20.97 -8.67
C THR A 128 9.56 -19.97 -9.79
N ASP A 129 10.29 -20.42 -10.81
CA ASP A 129 10.36 -19.72 -12.10
C ASP A 129 9.04 -19.89 -12.88
N ARG A 130 8.86 -19.09 -13.94
CA ARG A 130 7.65 -19.09 -14.79
C ARG A 130 6.37 -18.95 -13.97
N PHE A 131 6.38 -18.00 -13.03
CA PHE A 131 5.22 -17.69 -12.20
C PHE A 131 4.13 -16.97 -13.01
N GLU A 132 2.89 -17.08 -12.55
CA GLU A 132 1.76 -16.32 -13.11
C GLU A 132 1.24 -15.34 -12.05
N GLY A 133 1.41 -14.05 -12.29
CA GLY A 133 1.06 -12.97 -11.35
C GLY A 133 2.15 -11.92 -11.22
N LEU A 134 2.22 -11.26 -10.07
CA LEU A 134 3.17 -10.18 -9.79
C LEU A 134 4.32 -10.67 -8.90
N GLY A 135 5.55 -10.37 -9.32
CA GLY A 135 6.76 -10.47 -8.50
C GLY A 135 7.37 -9.09 -8.27
N ILE A 136 7.64 -8.75 -7.01
CA ILE A 136 8.42 -7.58 -6.60
C ILE A 136 9.75 -8.06 -6.03
N PHE A 137 10.84 -7.75 -6.71
CA PHE A 137 12.18 -8.22 -6.37
C PHE A 137 12.97 -7.13 -5.67
N PHE A 138 13.50 -7.43 -4.50
CA PHE A 138 14.42 -6.60 -3.73
C PHE A 138 15.82 -7.18 -3.91
N ASP A 139 16.48 -6.78 -4.98
CA ASP A 139 17.75 -7.33 -5.42
C ASP A 139 18.91 -6.53 -4.82
N THR A 140 19.81 -7.24 -4.14
CA THR A 140 20.94 -6.65 -3.42
C THR A 140 22.26 -6.87 -4.14
N TYR A 141 22.31 -7.83 -5.06
CA TYR A 141 23.51 -8.18 -5.79
C TYR A 141 23.41 -7.75 -7.24
N LYS A 142 24.47 -7.14 -7.77
CA LYS A 142 24.51 -6.68 -9.16
C LYS A 142 25.17 -7.75 -10.02
N ASN A 143 24.42 -8.48 -10.83
CA ASN A 143 25.01 -9.38 -11.81
C ASN A 143 25.51 -8.59 -13.03
N ASN A 144 24.65 -8.30 -14.01
CA ASN A 144 25.06 -7.65 -15.27
C ASN A 144 24.10 -6.54 -15.73
N ARG A 145 23.77 -5.61 -14.82
CA ARG A 145 22.87 -4.48 -15.11
C ARG A 145 23.59 -3.13 -15.15
N PRO A 146 24.08 -2.71 -16.33
CA PRO A 146 24.75 -1.42 -16.48
C PRO A 146 23.77 -0.25 -16.27
N GLY A 147 24.27 0.86 -15.72
CA GLY A 147 23.49 2.09 -15.51
C GLY A 147 22.63 2.12 -14.25
N VAL A 148 22.55 1.02 -13.48
CA VAL A 148 21.74 0.90 -12.27
C VAL A 148 22.61 0.77 -11.02
N THR A 149 22.16 1.41 -9.94
CA THR A 149 22.75 1.31 -8.60
C THR A 149 21.94 0.35 -7.74
N PHE A 150 22.65 -0.55 -7.06
CA PHE A 150 22.08 -1.56 -6.17
C PHE A 150 22.20 -1.13 -4.69
N PRO A 151 21.34 -1.61 -3.79
CA PRO A 151 20.19 -2.51 -4.06
C PRO A 151 19.13 -1.89 -4.97
N TYR A 152 18.47 -2.73 -5.77
CA TYR A 152 17.48 -2.34 -6.77
C TYR A 152 16.17 -3.07 -6.53
N VAL A 153 15.07 -2.32 -6.53
CA VAL A 153 13.73 -2.88 -6.37
C VAL A 153 12.99 -2.79 -7.69
N MET A 154 12.42 -3.89 -8.16
CA MET A 154 11.70 -3.90 -9.44
C MET A 154 10.46 -4.79 -9.41
N ALA A 155 9.53 -4.50 -10.32
CA ALA A 155 8.32 -5.27 -10.55
C ALA A 155 8.38 -6.01 -11.89
N MET A 156 7.86 -7.24 -11.90
CA MET A 156 7.65 -8.06 -13.09
C MET A 156 6.27 -8.71 -13.04
N MET A 157 5.55 -8.67 -14.17
CA MET A 157 4.37 -9.50 -14.39
C MET A 157 4.81 -10.81 -15.04
N GLY A 158 4.52 -11.94 -14.40
CA GLY A 158 4.71 -13.28 -14.94
C GLY A 158 3.45 -13.78 -15.63
N ASP A 159 3.63 -14.39 -16.80
CA ASP A 159 2.59 -14.96 -17.66
C ASP A 159 2.47 -16.50 -17.53
N GLY A 160 3.23 -17.11 -16.62
CA GLY A 160 3.32 -18.56 -16.46
C GLY A 160 4.25 -19.27 -17.45
N GLN A 161 4.94 -18.55 -18.34
CA GLN A 161 5.79 -19.11 -19.41
C GLN A 161 7.19 -18.49 -19.42
N THR A 162 7.26 -17.18 -19.23
CA THR A 162 8.48 -16.38 -19.30
C THR A 162 9.37 -16.65 -18.10
N THR A 163 10.64 -16.98 -18.37
CA THR A 163 11.65 -17.24 -17.34
C THR A 163 12.24 -15.95 -16.80
N TYR A 164 12.59 -15.93 -15.52
CA TYR A 164 13.34 -14.83 -14.93
C TYR A 164 14.80 -14.80 -15.44
N ASP A 165 15.26 -13.64 -15.90
CA ASP A 165 16.64 -13.45 -16.40
C ASP A 165 17.60 -13.10 -15.26
N GLN A 166 18.00 -14.10 -14.47
CA GLN A 166 18.92 -13.91 -13.35
C GLN A 166 20.28 -13.35 -13.78
N ALA A 167 20.74 -13.64 -15.00
CA ALA A 167 22.05 -13.17 -15.48
C ALA A 167 22.10 -11.64 -15.68
N HIS A 168 20.94 -11.00 -15.89
CA HIS A 168 20.83 -9.55 -16.10
C HIS A 168 19.82 -8.90 -15.12
N ASP A 169 19.66 -9.48 -13.93
CA ASP A 169 18.83 -8.96 -12.85
C ASP A 169 17.37 -8.69 -13.30
N GLY A 170 16.82 -9.57 -14.15
CA GLY A 170 15.48 -9.54 -14.72
C GLY A 170 15.17 -8.34 -15.63
N LYS A 171 16.19 -7.60 -16.10
CA LYS A 171 16.04 -6.38 -16.91
C LYS A 171 15.12 -6.54 -18.13
N ALA A 172 15.14 -7.69 -18.79
CA ALA A 172 14.35 -7.92 -20.00
C ALA A 172 12.83 -7.85 -19.76
N ASN A 173 12.38 -8.18 -18.54
CA ASN A 173 10.96 -8.30 -18.18
C ASN A 173 10.56 -7.31 -17.07
N GLU A 174 11.39 -6.30 -16.83
CA GLU A 174 11.10 -5.23 -15.86
C GLU A 174 9.92 -4.37 -16.34
N LEU A 175 8.92 -4.19 -15.49
CA LEU A 175 7.85 -3.20 -15.72
C LEU A 175 8.24 -1.81 -15.22
N ALA A 176 8.77 -1.76 -14.00
CA ALA A 176 9.30 -0.57 -13.36
C ALA A 176 10.17 -0.96 -12.18
N GLY A 177 11.04 -0.04 -11.77
CA GLY A 177 11.90 -0.22 -10.63
C GLY A 177 12.56 1.07 -10.16
N CYS A 178 13.22 1.00 -9.02
CA CYS A 178 13.97 2.11 -8.44
C CYS A 178 15.21 1.62 -7.69
N SER A 179 16.24 2.45 -7.67
CA SER A 179 17.41 2.22 -6.82
C SER A 179 17.09 2.55 -5.36
N ALA A 180 17.33 1.59 -4.46
CA ALA A 180 17.07 1.70 -3.02
C ALA A 180 18.39 1.69 -2.22
N ARG A 181 19.29 2.63 -2.51
CA ARG A 181 20.60 2.73 -1.86
C ARG A 181 20.45 2.94 -0.35
N GLY A 182 20.94 2.00 0.45
CA GLY A 182 20.88 2.05 1.92
C GLY A 182 19.70 1.28 2.53
N ILE A 183 18.99 0.48 1.73
CA ILE A 183 17.95 -0.44 2.24
C ILE A 183 18.54 -1.65 3.00
N ARG A 184 19.74 -2.07 2.64
CA ARG A 184 20.56 -3.03 3.41
C ARG A 184 21.19 -2.32 4.60
N ASP A 185 21.18 -2.96 5.76
CA ASP A 185 21.73 -2.45 7.04
C ASP A 185 21.18 -1.06 7.42
N ALA A 186 19.93 -0.78 7.02
CA ALA A 186 19.27 0.47 7.40
C ALA A 186 19.22 0.60 8.94
N SER A 187 19.47 1.82 9.43
CA SER A 187 19.46 2.15 10.86
C SER A 187 18.06 2.28 11.45
N ILE A 188 17.04 2.26 10.59
CA ILE A 188 15.62 2.35 10.93
C ILE A 188 14.88 1.10 10.46
N PRO A 189 13.66 0.83 10.96
CA PRO A 189 12.81 -0.21 10.40
C PRO A 189 12.54 0.02 8.91
N THR A 190 12.86 -0.98 8.08
CA THR A 190 12.61 -0.93 6.64
C THR A 190 11.23 -1.47 6.30
N LYS A 191 10.47 -0.68 5.54
CA LYS A 191 9.12 -1.05 5.10
C LYS A 191 8.94 -0.88 3.61
N ALA A 192 8.12 -1.73 3.02
CA ALA A 192 7.61 -1.56 1.68
C ALA A 192 6.09 -1.64 1.72
N ARG A 193 5.42 -0.72 1.01
CA ARG A 193 3.97 -0.66 0.93
C ARG A 193 3.55 -0.74 -0.52
N LEU A 194 2.89 -1.84 -0.87
CA LEU A 194 2.34 -2.07 -2.19
C LEU A 194 0.84 -1.81 -2.16
N THR A 195 0.39 -0.85 -2.93
CA THR A 195 -1.01 -0.46 -3.08
C THR A 195 -1.49 -0.83 -4.47
N TYR A 196 -2.60 -1.54 -4.55
CA TYR A 196 -3.23 -1.94 -5.81
C TYR A 196 -4.69 -1.51 -5.85
N PHE A 197 -5.05 -0.79 -6.91
CA PHE A 197 -6.43 -0.58 -7.32
C PHE A 197 -6.63 -1.28 -8.67
N GLN A 198 -7.52 -2.26 -8.68
CA GLN A 198 -7.78 -3.08 -9.86
C GLN A 198 -8.10 -2.21 -11.08
N ASP A 199 -7.44 -2.52 -12.20
CA ASP A 199 -7.58 -1.83 -13.48
C ASP A 199 -7.32 -0.31 -13.42
N LYS A 200 -6.60 0.17 -12.40
CA LYS A 200 -6.30 1.60 -12.21
C LYS A 200 -4.82 1.84 -11.95
N SER A 201 -4.28 1.32 -10.85
CA SER A 201 -2.91 1.64 -10.44
C SER A 201 -2.26 0.59 -9.55
N LEU A 202 -0.95 0.44 -9.70
CA LEU A 202 -0.06 -0.31 -8.81
C LEU A 202 1.07 0.61 -8.35
N THR A 203 1.17 0.85 -7.05
CA THR A 203 2.13 1.77 -6.46
C THR A 203 2.96 1.06 -5.40
N LEU A 204 4.29 1.20 -5.49
CA LEU A 204 5.21 0.72 -4.47
C LEU A 204 5.89 1.92 -3.80
N ASP A 205 5.73 2.05 -2.49
CA ASP A 205 6.44 3.00 -1.65
C ASP A 205 7.41 2.27 -0.72
N LEU A 206 8.56 2.89 -0.44
CA LEU A 206 9.60 2.35 0.42
C LEU A 206 9.94 3.32 1.56
N GLN A 207 10.09 2.78 2.77
CA GLN A 207 10.64 3.49 3.93
C GLN A 207 11.95 2.83 4.33
N TYR A 208 13.07 3.55 4.18
CA TYR A 208 14.40 3.07 4.60
C TYR A 208 15.39 4.20 4.93
N LYS A 209 15.06 5.46 4.60
CA LYS A 209 15.92 6.63 4.83
C LYS A 209 15.64 7.34 6.14
N ALA A 210 14.36 7.47 6.50
CA ALA A 210 13.89 8.13 7.71
C ALA A 210 12.57 7.49 8.14
N ASP A 211 12.35 7.45 9.46
CA ASP A 211 11.16 6.82 10.01
C ASP A 211 9.91 7.64 9.64
N HIS A 212 8.81 6.93 9.35
CA HIS A 212 7.56 7.47 8.83
C HIS A 212 7.69 8.29 7.53
N SER A 213 8.79 8.14 6.79
CA SER A 213 9.05 8.85 5.53
C SER A 213 9.06 7.86 4.36
N TRP A 214 8.01 7.94 3.54
CA TRP A 214 7.81 7.10 2.38
C TRP A 214 8.43 7.75 1.13
N THR A 215 9.28 6.99 0.44
CA THR A 215 9.81 7.33 -0.89
C THR A 215 9.07 6.50 -1.93
N ASN A 216 8.43 7.15 -2.90
CA ASN A 216 7.83 6.44 -4.01
C ASN A 216 8.90 5.75 -4.85
N CYS A 217 8.76 4.45 -5.08
CA CYS A 217 9.64 3.68 -5.94
C CYS A 217 9.14 3.74 -7.39
N PHE A 218 7.88 3.35 -7.60
CA PHE A 218 7.20 3.48 -8.88
C PHE A 218 5.69 3.58 -8.68
N THR A 219 5.03 4.12 -9.71
CA THR A 219 3.58 4.09 -9.88
C THR A 219 3.29 3.68 -11.31
N LEU A 220 2.58 2.57 -11.49
CA LEU A 220 2.12 2.09 -12.78
C LEU A 220 0.63 2.35 -12.88
N THR A 221 0.17 2.92 -13.99
CA THR A 221 -1.24 3.18 -14.27
C THR A 221 -1.74 2.36 -15.44
N ALA A 222 -3.01 1.97 -15.39
CA ALA A 222 -3.72 1.40 -16.53
C ALA A 222 -4.36 2.52 -17.35
N PRO A 223 -4.40 2.42 -18.69
CA PRO A 223 -4.04 1.25 -19.50
C PRO A 223 -2.57 1.22 -19.98
N GLU A 224 -1.72 2.16 -19.55
CA GLU A 224 -0.34 2.27 -20.05
C GLU A 224 0.50 1.03 -19.75
N TYR A 225 0.27 0.41 -18.58
CA TYR A 225 0.93 -0.81 -18.15
C TYR A 225 -0.08 -1.93 -17.89
N ASN A 226 0.28 -3.15 -18.28
CA ASN A 226 -0.50 -4.33 -17.92
C ASN A 226 -0.22 -4.72 -16.47
N ILE A 227 -1.11 -4.27 -15.57
CA ILE A 227 -1.08 -4.55 -14.12
C ILE A 227 -2.21 -5.50 -13.70
N ALA A 228 -2.63 -6.40 -14.61
CA ALA A 228 -3.71 -7.36 -14.36
C ALA A 228 -3.21 -8.52 -13.47
N ILE A 229 -3.36 -8.38 -12.16
CA ILE A 229 -3.03 -9.43 -11.19
C ILE A 229 -4.17 -10.47 -11.20
N PRO A 230 -3.87 -11.78 -11.25
CA PRO A 230 -4.91 -12.82 -11.22
C PRO A 230 -5.83 -12.68 -9.99
N ALA A 231 -7.14 -12.81 -10.20
CA ALA A 231 -8.15 -12.66 -9.14
C ALA A 231 -8.02 -13.68 -7.99
N VAL A 232 -7.33 -14.79 -8.24
CA VAL A 232 -6.96 -15.79 -7.23
C VAL A 232 -5.44 -15.84 -7.18
N SER A 233 -4.87 -15.03 -6.29
CA SER A 233 -3.43 -14.94 -6.06
C SER A 233 -3.12 -15.15 -4.58
N TYR A 234 -2.01 -15.82 -4.29
CA TYR A 234 -1.50 -16.00 -2.94
C TYR A 234 -0.45 -14.94 -2.65
N LEU A 235 -0.46 -14.43 -1.41
CA LEU A 235 0.60 -13.55 -0.93
C LEU A 235 1.78 -14.39 -0.47
N GLY A 236 2.96 -14.15 -1.03
CA GLY A 236 4.18 -14.83 -0.65
C GLY A 236 5.35 -13.89 -0.44
N LEU A 237 6.31 -14.34 0.36
CA LEU A 237 7.63 -13.75 0.47
C LEU A 237 8.64 -14.89 0.40
N SER A 238 9.70 -14.73 -0.38
CA SER A 238 10.78 -15.72 -0.47
C SER A 238 12.13 -15.02 -0.56
N ALA A 239 13.20 -15.70 -0.17
CA ALA A 239 14.55 -15.20 -0.30
C ALA A 239 15.51 -16.31 -0.70
N GLU A 240 16.64 -15.91 -1.25
CA GLU A 240 17.71 -16.81 -1.68
C GLU A 240 19.09 -16.21 -1.42
N THR A 241 20.04 -17.10 -1.14
CA THR A 241 21.47 -16.78 -1.10
C THR A 241 22.23 -17.71 -2.03
N GLY A 242 23.10 -17.14 -2.86
CA GLY A 242 24.00 -17.87 -3.75
C GLY A 242 25.33 -18.19 -3.06
N GLU A 243 26.44 -17.82 -3.70
CA GLU A 243 27.77 -17.83 -3.08
C GLU A 243 27.92 -16.73 -2.03
N LEU A 244 27.23 -15.60 -2.25
CA LEU A 244 27.08 -14.52 -1.30
C LEU A 244 25.80 -14.70 -0.50
N SER A 245 25.76 -14.08 0.68
CA SER A 245 24.65 -14.24 1.59
C SER A 245 24.31 -12.96 2.34
N ASP A 246 23.08 -12.91 2.80
CA ASP A 246 22.55 -11.95 3.76
C ASP A 246 21.44 -12.65 4.58
N ASN A 247 21.15 -12.10 5.75
CA ASN A 247 19.92 -12.44 6.45
C ASN A 247 18.76 -11.65 5.83
N HIS A 248 17.71 -12.37 5.46
CA HIS A 248 16.46 -11.79 4.98
C HIS A 248 15.36 -12.03 6.01
N ASP A 249 15.14 -11.04 6.88
CA ASP A 249 14.18 -11.14 7.99
C ASP A 249 12.87 -10.40 7.64
N VAL A 250 11.73 -11.05 7.84
CA VAL A 250 10.39 -10.47 7.79
C VAL A 250 9.92 -10.24 9.22
N ILE A 251 9.61 -8.98 9.55
CA ILE A 251 9.18 -8.57 10.88
C ILE A 251 7.66 -8.58 10.97
N SER A 252 6.97 -8.00 9.98
CA SER A 252 5.51 -8.05 9.92
C SER A 252 4.99 -7.90 8.49
N VAL A 253 3.76 -8.36 8.29
CA VAL A 253 2.96 -8.18 7.09
C VAL A 253 1.61 -7.64 7.55
N SER A 254 1.17 -6.52 6.99
CA SER A 254 -0.10 -5.89 7.29
C SER A 254 -0.86 -5.63 6.01
N SER A 255 -1.94 -6.38 5.81
CA SER A 255 -2.78 -6.30 4.61
C SER A 255 -4.12 -5.65 4.92
N HIS A 256 -4.59 -4.79 4.03
CA HIS A 256 -5.88 -4.13 4.09
C HIS A 256 -6.60 -4.26 2.75
N ASN A 257 -7.92 -4.43 2.79
CA ASN A 257 -8.79 -4.28 1.62
C ASN A 257 -9.23 -2.82 1.52
N LEU A 258 -9.17 -2.24 0.31
CA LEU A 258 -9.52 -0.85 0.06
C LEU A 258 -10.86 -0.73 -0.68
N TYR A 259 -11.74 0.15 -0.20
CA TYR A 259 -13.05 0.41 -0.76
C TYR A 259 -13.22 1.89 -1.09
N SER A 260 -13.54 2.20 -2.35
CA SER A 260 -13.95 3.56 -2.72
C SER A 260 -15.37 3.84 -2.23
N VAL A 261 -15.54 4.84 -1.36
CA VAL A 261 -16.85 5.24 -0.81
C VAL A 261 -17.71 5.94 -1.87
N SER A 262 -17.08 6.64 -2.82
CA SER A 262 -17.72 7.40 -3.88
C SER A 262 -18.50 6.55 -4.90
N GLY A 263 -18.27 5.23 -4.95
CA GLY A 263 -19.00 4.29 -5.82
C GLY A 263 -20.28 3.69 -5.21
N SER A 264 -20.52 3.89 -3.91
CA SER A 264 -21.59 3.19 -3.17
C SER A 264 -22.81 4.08 -2.84
N ALA A 265 -22.77 5.36 -3.17
CA ALA A 265 -23.88 6.29 -2.95
C ALA A 265 -25.00 6.20 -4.01
N ASN A 266 -24.88 5.33 -5.02
CA ASN A 266 -25.89 5.20 -6.09
C ASN A 266 -26.41 3.77 -6.33
N ARG A 267 -26.26 2.85 -5.36
CA ARG A 267 -27.02 1.59 -5.32
C ARG A 267 -28.16 1.70 -4.31
N GLY A 268 -29.10 2.60 -4.62
CA GLY A 268 -30.42 2.58 -4.01
C GLY A 268 -31.16 1.31 -4.44
N SER A 269 -31.46 0.46 -3.45
CA SER A 269 -32.62 -0.44 -3.39
C SER A 269 -33.19 -0.93 -4.74
N GLY A 270 -32.78 -2.12 -5.16
CA GLY A 270 -33.51 -2.88 -6.18
C GLY A 270 -34.93 -3.19 -5.66
N PRO A 271 -36.00 -2.98 -6.43
CA PRO A 271 -37.35 -3.31 -5.99
C PRO A 271 -37.62 -4.81 -6.17
N SER A 272 -38.13 -5.46 -5.12
CA SER A 272 -38.76 -6.78 -5.21
C SER A 272 -39.96 -6.76 -6.16
N PRO A 273 -40.22 -7.84 -6.93
CA PRO A 273 -41.35 -7.88 -7.85
C PRO A 273 -42.64 -8.27 -7.10
N GLY A 274 -43.64 -7.38 -7.12
CA GLY A 274 -44.94 -7.62 -6.49
C GLY A 274 -46.08 -6.81 -7.09
N ARG A 275 -46.82 -7.44 -8.00
CA ARG A 275 -48.24 -7.26 -8.40
C ARG A 275 -48.92 -5.87 -8.24
N GLY A 276 -49.14 -5.21 -9.38
CA GLY A 276 -50.48 -4.91 -9.92
C GLY A 276 -51.35 -3.78 -9.34
N ARG A 277 -51.38 -2.62 -10.02
CA ARG A 277 -52.56 -1.90 -10.57
C ARG A 277 -52.16 -0.47 -11.01
N PRO A 278 -52.72 0.08 -12.10
CA PRO A 278 -52.37 1.42 -12.56
C PRO A 278 -53.25 2.46 -11.84
N ALA A 279 -52.62 3.49 -11.25
CA ALA A 279 -53.33 4.64 -10.72
C ALA A 279 -52.68 5.94 -11.19
N ALA A 280 -53.50 6.68 -11.96
CA ALA A 280 -53.52 8.11 -12.25
C ALA A 280 -52.27 8.96 -11.94
N ALA A 281 -51.76 9.57 -13.02
CA ALA A 281 -50.77 10.64 -12.98
C ALA A 281 -51.30 11.87 -12.23
N THR A 282 -50.64 12.22 -11.13
CA THR A 282 -50.70 13.54 -10.50
C THR A 282 -49.35 14.23 -10.75
N PRO A 283 -49.33 15.50 -11.19
CA PRO A 283 -48.07 16.18 -11.49
C PRO A 283 -47.37 16.57 -10.19
N LYS A 284 -46.12 16.13 -10.02
CA LYS A 284 -45.26 16.57 -8.90
C LYS A 284 -44.80 18.01 -9.14
N PRO A 285 -44.72 18.86 -8.10
CA PRO A 285 -44.16 20.19 -8.24
C PRO A 285 -42.64 20.10 -8.45
N GLN A 286 -42.13 20.86 -9.43
CA GLN A 286 -40.70 21.08 -9.66
C GLN A 286 -40.05 21.62 -8.37
N LYS A 287 -39.15 20.84 -7.77
CA LYS A 287 -38.19 21.36 -6.80
C LYS A 287 -37.16 22.18 -7.57
N THR A 288 -37.21 23.49 -7.41
CA THR A 288 -36.19 24.41 -7.89
C THR A 288 -34.93 24.21 -7.04
N SER A 289 -33.86 23.73 -7.65
CA SER A 289 -32.53 23.74 -7.05
C SER A 289 -32.07 25.20 -6.95
N GLY A 290 -32.05 25.74 -5.73
CA GLY A 290 -31.49 27.06 -5.45
C GLY A 290 -29.99 27.07 -5.72
N GLY A 291 -29.61 27.46 -6.94
CA GLY A 291 -28.22 27.69 -7.31
C GLY A 291 -27.66 28.93 -6.63
N TRP A 292 -26.42 28.85 -6.19
CA TRP A 292 -25.64 29.91 -5.54
C TRP A 292 -25.63 31.27 -6.27
N GLY A 293 -26.05 31.33 -7.54
CA GLY A 293 -26.11 32.57 -8.33
C GLY A 293 -27.07 33.64 -7.76
N TRP A 294 -28.18 33.26 -7.13
CA TRP A 294 -29.12 34.23 -6.55
C TRP A 294 -28.56 34.93 -5.31
N PHE A 295 -27.71 34.23 -4.56
CA PHE A 295 -26.99 34.81 -3.42
C PHE A 295 -25.98 35.86 -3.89
N PHE A 296 -25.17 35.55 -4.91
CA PHE A 296 -24.18 36.50 -5.45
C PHE A 296 -24.82 37.74 -6.09
N PHE A 297 -25.97 37.61 -6.75
CA PHE A 297 -26.69 38.75 -7.32
C PHE A 297 -27.09 39.79 -6.26
N LYS A 298 -27.55 39.34 -5.08
CA LYS A 298 -27.90 40.25 -3.97
C LYS A 298 -26.68 40.95 -3.37
N VAL A 299 -25.56 40.21 -3.25
CA VAL A 299 -24.31 40.76 -2.72
C VAL A 299 -23.77 41.86 -3.63
N ILE A 300 -23.79 41.65 -4.96
CA ILE A 300 -23.35 42.65 -5.93
C ILE A 300 -24.23 43.90 -5.89
N LEU A 301 -25.56 43.76 -5.81
CA LEU A 301 -26.46 44.90 -5.69
C LEU A 301 -26.24 45.71 -4.40
N PHE A 302 -25.99 45.01 -3.28
CA PHE A 302 -25.73 45.67 -2.00
C PHE A 302 -24.44 46.50 -2.03
N PHE A 303 -23.34 45.95 -2.53
CA PHE A 303 -22.09 46.71 -2.66
C PHE A 303 -22.19 47.80 -3.73
N GLY A 304 -22.91 47.57 -4.82
CA GLY A 304 -23.20 48.58 -5.84
C GLY A 304 -23.95 49.80 -5.27
N ALA A 305 -24.93 49.58 -4.38
CA ALA A 305 -25.66 50.65 -3.72
C ALA A 305 -24.77 51.45 -2.75
N ILE A 306 -23.86 50.78 -2.02
CA ILE A 306 -22.91 51.45 -1.13
C ILE A 306 -21.94 52.33 -1.93
N VAL A 307 -21.37 51.80 -3.02
CA VAL A 307 -20.45 52.55 -3.88
C VAL A 307 -21.18 53.71 -4.54
N GLY A 308 -22.40 53.49 -5.06
CA GLY A 308 -23.23 54.55 -5.64
C GLY A 308 -23.57 55.65 -4.63
N GLY A 309 -23.92 55.29 -3.39
CA GLY A 309 -24.16 56.24 -2.30
C GLY A 309 -22.92 57.04 -1.92
N TYR A 310 -21.75 56.40 -1.87
CA TYR A 310 -20.48 57.08 -1.61
C TYR A 310 -20.15 58.09 -2.70
N PHE A 311 -20.23 57.69 -3.97
CA PHE A 311 -19.99 58.61 -5.10
C PHE A 311 -21.00 59.76 -5.13
N GLY A 312 -22.29 59.48 -4.90
CA GLY A 312 -23.33 60.52 -4.80
C GLY A 312 -23.04 61.53 -3.68
N TRP A 313 -22.62 61.06 -2.50
CA TRP A 313 -22.24 61.93 -1.39
C TRP A 313 -20.99 62.78 -1.69
N THR A 314 -19.97 62.19 -2.36
CA THR A 314 -18.77 62.95 -2.74
C THR A 314 -19.06 64.05 -3.78
N LEU A 315 -19.94 63.79 -4.76
CA LEU A 315 -20.39 64.77 -5.76
C LEU A 315 -21.28 65.86 -5.15
N TYR A 316 -22.14 65.51 -4.20
CA TYR A 316 -22.91 66.50 -3.44
C TYR A 316 -21.99 67.43 -2.64
N ARG A 317 -20.97 66.86 -1.99
CA ARG A 317 -19.99 67.61 -1.19
C ARG A 317 -19.10 68.51 -2.05
N SER A 318 -18.73 68.09 -3.27
CA SER A 318 -17.95 68.94 -4.18
C SER A 318 -18.80 70.09 -4.75
N LYS A 319 -20.09 69.88 -5.04
CA LYS A 319 -21.02 70.95 -5.45
C LYS A 319 -21.23 72.01 -4.37
N GLN A 320 -21.35 71.63 -3.10
CA GLN A 320 -21.50 72.60 -2.00
C GLN A 320 -20.23 73.44 -1.73
N ARG A 321 -19.06 73.00 -2.19
CA ARG A 321 -17.81 73.78 -2.09
C ARG A 321 -17.65 74.82 -3.20
N TYR A 322 -18.39 74.71 -4.30
CA TYR A 322 -18.38 75.69 -5.40
C TYR A 322 -19.43 76.80 -5.26
N SER A 323 -20.42 76.67 -4.36
CA SER A 323 -21.44 77.70 -4.09
C SER A 323 -21.10 78.62 -2.90
N ARG A 324 -19.82 78.67 -2.51
CA ARG A 324 -19.26 79.67 -1.58
C ARG A 324 -18.09 80.39 -2.26
N PHE A 325 -18.39 80.98 -3.42
CA PHE A 325 -17.76 82.16 -3.99
C PHE A 325 -18.86 82.95 -4.71
#